data_AF-X1JBU6-F1
#
_entry.id   AF-X1JBU6-F1
#
_cell.length_a   1.000
_cell.length_b   1.000
_cell.length_c   1.000
_cell.angle_alpha   90.00
_cell.angle_beta   90.00
_cell.angle_gamma   90.00
#
_symmetry.space_group_name_H-M   'P 1'
#
loop_
_entity.id
_entity.type
_entity.pdbx_description
1 polymer ?
#
loop_
_entity_poly.entity_id
_entity_poly.type
_entity_poly.pdbx_seq_one_letter_code
_entity_poly.pdbx_strand_id
1 'polypeptide(L)'
;MSHERTKAALHCEMPDVIPIYLIMNHPEFVRDATGVDPYEHPLISSQRFIERFDIDLGGFPLSDEPQKPPVEEQGEDTVATEDGGLRSKYSRETEWHLQSPFKSVEEVLNFDTDPFGKDSEKALYPNYALKNYRWLYEDWTERIRQENETVRKVAEVYSDHLACGAGFYTTLFMWPIMIFGWELFLEAGGLYPDEMGALLGRFAEIT
;
A
#
# COMPACT_ATOMS: atom_id res chain seq x y z
N MET A 1 -6.68 -5.36 -25.28
CA MET A 1 -5.79 -6.54 -25.49
C MET A 1 -5.08 -6.97 -24.20
N SER A 2 -4.62 -6.01 -23.39
CA SER A 2 -4.03 -6.24 -22.06
C SER A 2 -4.96 -7.01 -21.11
N HIS A 3 -6.24 -6.63 -21.07
CA HIS A 3 -7.25 -7.28 -20.24
C HIS A 3 -7.35 -8.80 -20.46
N GLU A 4 -7.46 -9.24 -21.72
CA GLU A 4 -7.63 -10.67 -22.05
C GLU A 4 -6.37 -11.49 -21.75
N ARG A 5 -5.17 -10.97 -22.02
CA ARG A 5 -3.91 -11.68 -21.66
C ARG A 5 -3.73 -11.80 -20.16
N THR A 6 -4.10 -10.75 -19.42
CA THR A 6 -4.05 -10.76 -17.94
C THR A 6 -5.03 -11.78 -17.38
N LYS A 7 -6.26 -11.80 -17.91
CA LYS A 7 -7.28 -12.78 -17.52
C LYS A 7 -6.85 -14.22 -17.82
N ALA A 8 -6.30 -14.47 -19.01
CA ALA A 8 -5.76 -15.79 -19.37
C ALA A 8 -4.69 -16.25 -18.37
N ALA A 9 -3.72 -15.37 -18.04
CA ALA A 9 -2.68 -15.68 -17.07
C ALA A 9 -3.24 -15.98 -15.66
N LEU A 10 -4.25 -15.23 -15.20
CA LEU A 10 -4.93 -15.49 -13.92
C LEU A 10 -5.69 -16.82 -13.91
N HIS A 11 -6.13 -17.31 -15.06
CA HIS A 11 -6.76 -18.63 -15.23
C HIS A 11 -5.76 -19.75 -15.54
N CYS A 12 -4.46 -19.49 -15.43
CA CYS A 12 -3.39 -20.43 -15.78
C CYS A 12 -3.43 -20.89 -17.24
N GLU A 13 -3.99 -20.07 -18.13
CA GLU A 13 -3.93 -20.23 -19.57
C GLU A 13 -2.71 -19.48 -20.12
N MET A 14 -2.11 -19.96 -21.21
CA MET A 14 -0.93 -19.32 -21.80
C MET A 14 -1.36 -18.16 -22.72
N PRO A 15 -1.10 -16.90 -22.37
CA PRO A 15 -1.34 -15.78 -23.27
C PRO A 15 -0.24 -15.70 -24.36
N ASP A 16 -0.53 -14.96 -25.44
CA ASP A 16 0.46 -14.68 -26.50
C ASP A 16 1.67 -13.86 -26.00
N VAL A 17 1.48 -13.08 -24.93
CA VAL A 17 2.50 -12.28 -24.25
C VAL A 17 2.25 -12.35 -22.74
N ILE A 18 3.32 -12.53 -21.95
CA ILE A 18 3.23 -12.53 -20.48
C ILE A 18 2.80 -11.13 -20.01
N PRO A 19 1.71 -11.01 -19.22
CA PRO A 19 1.26 -9.71 -18.74
C PRO A 19 2.25 -9.08 -17.75
N ILE A 20 2.35 -7.75 -17.79
CA ILE A 20 3.27 -6.96 -16.96
C ILE A 20 2.50 -6.27 -15.83
N TYR A 21 2.85 -6.60 -14.58
CA TYR A 21 2.46 -5.83 -13.41
C TYR A 21 3.60 -4.91 -12.99
N LEU A 22 3.33 -3.61 -12.91
CA LEU A 22 4.30 -2.63 -12.45
C LEU A 22 3.66 -1.55 -11.58
N ILE A 23 4.14 -1.46 -10.33
CA ILE A 23 3.91 -0.30 -9.46
C ILE A 23 5.10 0.64 -9.65
N MET A 24 4.91 1.74 -10.39
CA MET A 24 5.96 2.73 -10.62
C MET A 24 5.81 3.93 -9.68
N ASN A 25 6.75 4.05 -8.74
CA ASN A 25 6.74 5.08 -7.71
C ASN A 25 7.91 6.07 -7.82
N HIS A 26 8.46 6.28 -9.02
CA HIS A 26 9.60 7.18 -9.25
C HIS A 26 9.23 8.31 -10.23
N PRO A 27 8.88 9.52 -9.73
CA PRO A 27 8.30 10.58 -10.55
C PRO A 27 9.27 11.13 -11.60
N GLU A 28 10.57 11.26 -11.28
CA GLU A 28 11.58 11.70 -12.26
C GLU A 28 11.71 10.73 -13.43
N PHE A 29 11.77 9.42 -13.16
CA PHE A 29 11.81 8.40 -14.21
C PHE A 29 10.55 8.42 -15.08
N VAL A 30 9.37 8.58 -14.48
CA VAL A 30 8.11 8.74 -15.24
C VAL A 30 8.17 9.98 -16.13
N ARG A 31 8.67 11.10 -15.60
CA ARG A 31 8.84 12.35 -16.36
C ARG A 31 9.79 12.16 -17.54
N ASP A 32 10.95 11.56 -17.31
CA ASP A 32 11.94 11.30 -18.36
C ASP A 32 11.42 10.35 -19.44
N ALA A 33 10.68 9.31 -19.03
CA ALA A 33 10.15 8.32 -19.97
C ALA A 33 8.97 8.84 -20.80
N THR A 34 8.15 9.75 -20.26
CA THR A 34 6.90 10.21 -20.89
C THR A 34 6.95 11.64 -21.43
N GLY A 35 7.93 12.42 -20.98
CA GLY A 35 8.02 13.87 -21.20
C GLY A 35 6.94 14.68 -20.47
N VAL A 36 6.22 14.09 -19.51
CA VAL A 36 5.11 14.72 -18.78
C VAL A 36 5.40 14.71 -17.30
N ASP A 37 5.23 15.85 -16.64
CA ASP A 37 5.38 15.92 -15.18
C ASP A 37 4.23 15.18 -14.48
N PRO A 38 4.50 14.11 -13.72
CA PRO A 38 3.45 13.35 -13.04
C PRO A 38 2.78 14.08 -11.87
N TYR A 39 3.31 15.24 -11.44
CA TYR A 39 2.64 16.09 -10.45
C TYR A 39 1.67 17.08 -11.10
N GLU A 40 1.97 17.59 -12.29
CA GLU A 40 1.10 18.53 -13.01
C GLU A 40 0.00 17.80 -13.80
N HIS A 41 0.33 16.64 -14.39
CA HIS A 41 -0.57 15.85 -15.22
C HIS A 41 -0.48 14.34 -14.87
N PRO A 42 -0.95 13.94 -13.67
CA PRO A 42 -0.82 12.57 -13.18
C PRO A 42 -1.47 11.53 -14.08
N LEU A 43 -2.69 11.76 -14.57
CA LEU A 43 -3.40 10.83 -15.46
C LEU A 43 -2.71 10.70 -16.82
N ILE A 44 -2.41 11.81 -17.49
CA ILE A 44 -1.74 11.78 -18.80
C ILE A 44 -0.35 11.13 -18.70
N SER A 45 0.43 11.45 -17.66
CA SER A 45 1.74 10.82 -17.47
C SER A 45 1.62 9.31 -17.27
N SER A 46 0.62 8.85 -16.49
CA SER A 46 0.38 7.43 -16.26
C SER A 46 -0.04 6.71 -17.54
N GLN A 47 -0.99 7.25 -18.31
CA GLN A 47 -1.44 6.67 -19.57
C GLN A 47 -0.28 6.55 -20.58
N ARG A 48 0.53 7.60 -20.75
CA ARG A 48 1.72 7.54 -21.62
C ARG A 48 2.73 6.52 -21.17
N PHE A 49 2.93 6.39 -19.86
CA PHE A 49 3.87 5.42 -19.31
C PHE A 49 3.40 3.99 -19.58
N ILE A 50 2.11 3.71 -19.37
CA ILE A 50 1.48 2.41 -19.64
C ILE A 50 1.59 2.04 -21.11
N GLU A 51 1.22 2.95 -22.02
CA GLU A 51 1.32 2.74 -23.47
C GLU A 51 2.76 2.48 -23.90
N ARG A 52 3.72 3.25 -23.37
CA ARG A 52 5.14 3.15 -23.75
C ARG A 52 5.77 1.83 -23.33
N PHE A 53 5.39 1.30 -22.17
CA PHE A 53 5.98 0.09 -21.60
C PHE A 53 5.08 -1.15 -21.72
N ASP A 54 3.94 -1.03 -22.40
CA ASP A 54 2.93 -2.09 -22.58
C ASP A 54 2.51 -2.74 -21.24
N ILE A 55 2.22 -1.91 -20.23
CA ILE A 55 1.89 -2.36 -18.87
C ILE A 55 0.44 -2.87 -18.82
N ASP A 56 0.22 -3.97 -18.12
CA ASP A 56 -1.11 -4.57 -17.98
C ASP A 56 -1.86 -4.18 -16.73
N LEU A 57 -1.10 -4.08 -15.64
CA LEU A 57 -1.59 -3.95 -14.28
C LEU A 57 -0.75 -2.90 -13.56
N GLY A 58 -1.38 -2.02 -12.79
CA GLY A 58 -0.68 -1.00 -12.00
C GLY A 58 -1.61 -0.17 -11.13
N GLY A 59 -1.02 0.68 -10.30
CA GLY A 59 -1.74 1.76 -9.61
C GLY A 59 -1.90 2.95 -10.54
N PHE A 60 -3.13 3.41 -10.73
CA PHE A 60 -3.46 4.39 -11.75
C PHE A 60 -4.15 5.62 -11.16
N PRO A 61 -3.63 6.84 -11.39
CA PRO A 61 -4.37 8.06 -11.09
C PRO A 61 -5.63 8.14 -11.96
N LEU A 62 -6.70 8.72 -11.41
CA LEU A 62 -8.01 8.82 -12.09
C LEU A 62 -8.32 10.21 -12.64
N SER A 63 -7.48 11.19 -12.36
CA SER A 63 -7.64 12.57 -12.81
C SER A 63 -6.28 13.21 -13.09
N ASP A 64 -6.28 14.28 -13.89
CA ASP A 64 -5.14 15.19 -14.10
C ASP A 64 -5.17 16.38 -13.14
N GLU A 65 -5.91 16.30 -12.04
CA GLU A 65 -5.84 17.36 -11.03
C GLU A 65 -4.41 17.44 -10.48
N PRO A 66 -3.74 18.60 -10.54
CA PRO A 66 -2.36 18.72 -10.10
C PRO A 66 -2.20 18.31 -8.65
N GLN A 67 -1.19 17.48 -8.40
CA GLN A 67 -0.80 17.02 -7.09
C GLN A 67 0.40 17.83 -6.60
N LYS A 68 0.39 18.22 -5.33
CA LYS A 68 1.57 18.86 -4.75
C LYS A 68 2.67 17.82 -4.60
N PRO A 69 3.93 18.15 -4.96
CA PRO A 69 5.04 17.32 -4.55
C PRO A 69 5.04 17.23 -3.02
N PRO A 70 5.24 16.04 -2.47
CA PRO A 70 5.08 15.77 -1.04
C PRO A 70 6.13 16.45 -0.16
N VAL A 71 7.24 16.92 -0.74
CA VAL A 71 8.32 17.58 -0.04
C VAL A 71 8.91 18.69 -0.92
N GLU A 72 9.18 19.87 -0.35
CA GLU A 72 10.03 20.89 -0.98
C GLU A 72 11.46 20.35 -1.09
N GLU A 73 12.03 20.28 -2.30
CA GLU A 73 13.40 19.81 -2.56
C GLU A 73 14.44 20.52 -1.67
N GLN A 74 14.75 19.94 -0.51
CA GLN A 74 15.83 20.38 0.37
C GLN A 74 16.70 19.18 0.74
N GLY A 75 17.75 18.96 -0.06
CA GLY A 75 19.06 18.45 0.36
C GLY A 75 19.22 17.02 0.90
N GLU A 76 18.18 16.34 1.39
CA GLU A 76 18.29 15.02 2.04
C GLU A 76 17.52 13.93 1.29
N ASP A 77 18.09 12.72 1.20
CA ASP A 77 17.48 11.57 0.49
C ASP A 77 16.22 11.03 1.20
N THR A 78 16.06 11.38 2.47
CA THR A 78 14.93 11.04 3.34
C THR A 78 14.48 12.28 4.10
N VAL A 79 13.18 12.44 4.27
CA VAL A 79 12.55 13.65 4.83
C VAL A 79 11.63 13.23 5.96
N ALA A 80 11.67 13.96 7.08
CA ALA A 80 10.73 13.77 8.18
C ALA A 80 9.34 14.32 7.81
N THR A 81 8.29 13.56 8.14
CA THR A 81 6.89 13.96 7.92
C THR A 81 6.32 14.64 9.16
N GLU A 82 5.21 15.37 9.01
CA GLU A 82 4.49 15.98 10.14
C GLU A 82 4.01 14.94 11.17
N ASP A 83 3.78 13.72 10.72
CA ASP A 83 3.32 12.59 11.53
C ASP A 83 4.46 11.83 12.25
N GLY A 84 5.69 12.34 12.17
CA GLY A 84 6.87 11.74 12.81
C GLY A 84 7.41 10.50 12.08
N GLY A 85 7.04 10.33 10.83
CA GLY A 85 7.58 9.32 9.92
C GLY A 85 8.73 9.86 9.09
N LEU A 86 9.25 8.97 8.25
CA LEU A 86 10.29 9.21 7.28
C LEU A 86 9.76 8.84 5.91
N ARG A 87 10.17 9.62 4.91
CA ARG A 87 9.76 9.41 3.54
C ARG A 87 10.94 9.62 2.60
N SER A 88 11.02 8.81 1.55
CA SER A 88 12.05 9.01 0.51
C SER A 88 11.64 10.15 -0.40
N LYS A 89 12.60 11.01 -0.77
CA LYS A 89 12.38 12.05 -1.78
C LYS A 89 12.03 11.50 -3.17
N TYR A 90 12.39 10.24 -3.43
CA TYR A 90 12.18 9.59 -4.72
C TYR A 90 10.83 8.85 -4.82
N SER A 91 10.06 8.76 -3.73
CA SER A 91 8.79 8.00 -3.67
C SER A 91 7.56 8.89 -3.41
N ARG A 92 6.50 8.68 -4.20
CA ARG A 92 5.23 9.41 -4.09
C ARG A 92 4.28 8.89 -3.02
N GLU A 93 4.54 7.75 -2.37
CA GLU A 93 3.50 7.12 -1.53
C GLU A 93 4.00 6.36 -0.29
N THR A 94 5.31 6.30 -0.04
CA THR A 94 5.82 5.48 1.07
C THR A 94 6.35 6.33 2.20
N GLU A 95 5.64 6.31 3.32
CA GLU A 95 6.09 6.77 4.63
C GLU A 95 6.36 5.56 5.52
N TRP A 96 7.45 5.58 6.29
CA TRP A 96 7.76 4.55 7.27
C TRP A 96 8.16 5.21 8.58
N HIS A 97 7.93 4.51 9.68
CA HIS A 97 8.29 5.01 11.01
C HIS A 97 9.29 4.06 11.66
N LEU A 98 10.25 4.65 12.37
CA LEU A 98 11.32 3.90 13.03
C LEU A 98 11.00 3.54 14.48
N GLN A 99 9.89 4.04 15.03
CA GLN A 99 9.59 3.90 16.44
C GLN A 99 8.24 3.21 16.66
N SER A 100 8.25 2.21 17.54
CA SER A 100 7.05 1.56 18.04
C SER A 100 6.60 2.20 19.36
N PRO A 101 5.27 2.29 19.61
CA PRO A 101 4.74 2.72 20.89
C PRO A 101 4.86 1.61 21.95
N PHE A 102 5.13 0.37 21.54
CA PHE A 102 5.39 -0.75 22.43
C PHE A 102 6.81 -0.69 22.99
N LYS A 103 6.97 -1.06 24.26
CA LYS A 103 8.24 -0.90 24.99
C LYS A 103 8.84 -2.21 25.49
N SER A 104 8.13 -3.32 25.40
CA SER A 104 8.61 -4.63 25.85
C SER A 104 7.95 -5.79 25.11
N VAL A 105 8.60 -6.95 25.14
CA VAL A 105 8.04 -8.21 24.63
C VAL A 105 6.74 -8.57 25.35
N GLU A 106 6.64 -8.30 26.66
CA GLU A 106 5.41 -8.54 27.42
C GLU A 106 4.22 -7.75 26.86
N GLU A 107 4.42 -6.48 26.50
CA GLU A 107 3.35 -5.69 25.87
C GLU A 107 2.96 -6.24 24.49
N VAL A 108 3.93 -6.76 23.72
CA VAL A 108 3.69 -7.37 22.41
C VAL A 108 2.86 -8.65 22.55
N LEU A 109 3.27 -9.57 23.42
CA LEU A 109 2.58 -10.86 23.59
C LEU A 109 1.16 -10.72 24.15
N ASN A 110 0.93 -9.68 24.96
CA ASN A 110 -0.38 -9.33 25.52
C ASN A 110 -1.21 -8.39 24.64
N PHE A 111 -0.73 -8.10 23.42
CA PHE A 111 -1.45 -7.26 22.47
C PHE A 111 -2.82 -7.85 22.16
N ASP A 112 -3.83 -6.99 22.30
CA ASP A 112 -5.18 -7.24 21.85
C ASP A 112 -5.30 -7.04 20.34
N THR A 113 -5.43 -8.14 19.62
CA THR A 113 -5.58 -8.15 18.17
C THR A 113 -6.99 -7.77 17.73
N ASP A 114 -7.95 -7.63 18.66
CA ASP A 114 -9.28 -7.12 18.33
C ASP A 114 -9.14 -5.69 17.75
N PRO A 115 -9.56 -5.46 16.49
CA PRO A 115 -9.56 -4.13 15.90
C PRO A 115 -10.31 -3.09 16.78
N PHE A 116 -11.32 -3.50 17.55
CA PHE A 116 -12.08 -2.63 18.45
C PHE A 116 -11.67 -2.77 19.92
N GLY A 117 -10.59 -3.51 20.16
CA GLY A 117 -10.07 -3.85 21.47
C GLY A 117 -9.32 -2.71 22.15
N LYS A 118 -8.77 -3.03 23.33
CA LYS A 118 -8.12 -2.04 24.22
C LYS A 118 -6.86 -1.40 23.62
N ASP A 119 -6.21 -2.09 22.68
CA ASP A 119 -4.93 -1.66 22.09
C ASP A 119 -5.09 -1.05 20.68
N SER A 120 -6.32 -0.91 20.19
CA SER A 120 -6.63 -0.40 18.84
C SER A 120 -5.99 0.97 18.54
N GLU A 121 -6.13 1.95 19.44
CA GLU A 121 -5.49 3.27 19.32
C GLU A 121 -3.95 3.22 19.40
N LYS A 122 -3.40 2.25 20.13
CA LYS A 122 -1.93 2.07 20.21
C LYS A 122 -1.39 1.42 18.93
N ALA A 123 -2.14 0.51 18.31
CA ALA A 123 -1.81 -0.09 17.02
C ALA A 123 -2.13 0.81 15.81
N LEU A 124 -2.90 1.88 16.01
CA LEU A 124 -3.09 2.96 15.06
C LEU A 124 -1.84 3.83 14.89
N TYR A 125 -0.91 3.76 15.84
CA TYR A 125 0.39 4.41 15.75
C TYR A 125 1.41 3.48 15.08
N PRO A 126 2.23 3.98 14.16
CA PRO A 126 2.20 5.33 13.59
C PRO A 126 1.52 5.32 12.21
N ASN A 127 0.36 6.01 12.07
CA ASN A 127 -0.48 6.32 10.88
C ASN A 127 -0.63 5.30 9.71
N TYR A 128 0.05 4.16 9.75
CA TYR A 128 0.32 3.24 8.66
C TYR A 128 -0.27 1.86 8.96
N ALA A 129 -0.26 1.42 10.23
CA ALA A 129 -0.69 0.09 10.62
C ALA A 129 -2.21 -0.11 10.67
N LEU A 130 -2.99 0.88 11.18
CA LEU A 130 -4.46 0.75 11.28
C LEU A 130 -5.25 2.01 10.86
N LYS A 131 -4.64 3.21 10.75
CA LYS A 131 -5.40 4.47 10.58
C LYS A 131 -5.98 4.58 9.18
N ASN A 132 -5.17 4.21 8.20
CA ASN A 132 -5.59 4.00 6.82
C ASN A 132 -6.60 2.86 6.68
N TYR A 133 -6.86 2.11 7.75
CA TYR A 133 -7.83 1.02 7.75
C TYR A 133 -9.02 1.29 8.63
N ARG A 134 -9.15 2.47 9.29
CA ARG A 134 -10.33 2.84 10.11
C ARG A 134 -11.67 2.68 9.36
N TRP A 135 -11.66 2.61 8.04
CA TRP A 135 -12.82 2.29 7.22
C TRP A 135 -13.22 0.80 7.21
N LEU A 136 -12.33 -0.16 7.51
CA LEU A 136 -12.69 -1.54 7.89
C LEU A 136 -13.61 -1.56 9.14
N TYR A 137 -13.72 -0.41 9.83
CA TYR A 137 -14.41 -0.19 11.09
C TYR A 137 -15.66 0.71 10.91
N GLU A 138 -16.01 1.10 9.67
CA GLU A 138 -17.22 1.86 9.28
C GLU A 138 -18.08 1.03 8.29
N ASP A 139 -19.25 1.52 7.86
CA ASP A 139 -20.23 0.76 7.04
C ASP A 139 -19.60 0.19 5.75
N TRP A 140 -19.24 -1.10 5.83
CA TRP A 140 -18.64 -1.88 4.74
C TRP A 140 -19.43 -1.79 3.43
N THR A 141 -20.74 -1.58 3.50
CA THR A 141 -21.61 -1.47 2.32
C THR A 141 -21.26 -0.24 1.49
N GLU A 142 -21.02 0.89 2.15
CA GLU A 142 -20.66 2.14 1.48
C GLU A 142 -19.24 2.07 0.92
N ARG A 143 -18.29 1.45 1.63
CA ARG A 143 -16.94 1.27 1.10
C ARG A 143 -16.90 0.33 -0.09
N ILE A 144 -17.59 -0.81 -0.04
CA ILE A 144 -17.71 -1.71 -1.20
C ILE A 144 -18.32 -0.96 -2.38
N ARG A 145 -19.28 -0.06 -2.15
CA ARG A 145 -19.82 0.81 -3.20
C ARG A 145 -18.76 1.75 -3.78
N GLN A 146 -17.99 2.43 -2.94
CA GLN A 146 -16.90 3.35 -3.36
C GLN A 146 -15.76 2.64 -4.09
N GLU A 147 -15.36 1.45 -3.63
CA GLU A 147 -14.36 0.62 -4.30
C GLU A 147 -14.87 0.15 -5.67
N ASN A 148 -16.12 -0.33 -5.74
CA ASN A 148 -16.73 -0.69 -7.00
C ASN A 148 -16.84 0.50 -7.96
N GLU A 149 -17.13 1.70 -7.46
CA GLU A 149 -17.14 2.93 -8.26
C GLU A 149 -15.73 3.28 -8.76
N THR A 150 -14.72 3.16 -7.91
CA THR A 150 -13.31 3.35 -8.27
C THR A 150 -12.91 2.38 -9.37
N VAL A 151 -13.21 1.08 -9.22
CA VAL A 151 -12.94 0.05 -10.24
C VAL A 151 -13.63 0.38 -11.56
N ARG A 152 -14.89 0.85 -11.52
CA ARG A 152 -15.60 1.31 -12.74
C ARG A 152 -14.92 2.50 -13.39
N LYS A 153 -14.50 3.51 -12.62
CA LYS A 153 -13.77 4.67 -13.15
C LYS A 153 -12.42 4.28 -13.74
N VAL A 154 -11.68 3.37 -13.10
CA VAL A 154 -10.43 2.82 -13.67
C VAL A 154 -10.75 2.16 -15.02
N ALA A 155 -11.79 1.33 -15.08
CA ALA A 155 -12.19 0.67 -16.32
C ALA A 155 -12.67 1.66 -17.40
N GLU A 156 -13.27 2.80 -17.03
CA GLU A 156 -13.64 3.84 -18.00
C GLU A 156 -12.40 4.57 -18.54
N VAL A 157 -11.46 4.92 -17.68
CA VAL A 157 -10.27 5.72 -18.02
C VAL A 157 -9.17 4.89 -18.70
N TYR A 158 -9.03 3.62 -18.31
CA TYR A 158 -7.98 2.71 -18.76
C TYR A 158 -8.51 1.50 -19.53
N SER A 159 -9.74 1.59 -20.06
CA SER A 159 -10.58 0.58 -20.77
C SER A 159 -9.98 -0.71 -21.34
N ASP A 160 -8.74 -0.73 -21.81
CA ASP A 160 -8.05 -1.90 -22.34
C ASP A 160 -7.19 -2.67 -21.32
N HIS A 161 -6.97 -2.09 -20.13
CA HIS A 161 -6.11 -2.61 -19.06
C HIS A 161 -6.95 -3.19 -17.92
N LEU A 162 -6.44 -4.25 -17.28
CA LEU A 162 -7.13 -4.78 -16.11
C LEU A 162 -6.91 -3.80 -14.94
N ALA A 163 -8.01 -3.29 -14.39
CA ALA A 163 -7.96 -2.49 -13.17
C ALA A 163 -7.41 -3.36 -12.04
N CYS A 164 -6.21 -3.05 -11.53
CA CYS A 164 -5.78 -3.59 -10.25
C CYS A 164 -6.59 -2.85 -9.19
N GLY A 165 -7.75 -3.40 -8.82
CA GLY A 165 -8.53 -2.94 -7.67
C GLY A 165 -7.64 -2.95 -6.42
N ALA A 166 -7.85 -1.96 -5.56
CA ALA A 166 -7.10 -1.77 -4.32
C ALA A 166 -6.86 -3.10 -3.61
N GLY A 167 -5.59 -3.50 -3.52
CA GLY A 167 -5.16 -4.69 -2.79
C GLY A 167 -4.67 -4.28 -1.40
N PHE A 168 -5.23 -4.89 -0.37
CA PHE A 168 -4.64 -4.86 0.96
C PHE A 168 -3.43 -5.80 0.97
N TYR A 169 -2.22 -5.25 0.96
CA TYR A 169 -0.99 -6.02 1.07
C TYR A 169 -0.36 -5.80 2.44
N THR A 170 -0.81 -6.57 3.42
CA THR A 170 -0.09 -6.73 4.68
C THR A 170 -0.12 -8.20 5.09
N THR A 171 1.05 -8.83 5.17
CA THR A 171 1.17 -10.22 5.60
C THR A 171 1.12 -10.33 7.13
N LEU A 172 0.90 -11.54 7.64
CA LEU A 172 1.05 -11.85 9.08
C LEU A 172 2.46 -11.59 9.62
N PHE A 173 3.44 -11.35 8.76
CA PHE A 173 4.78 -10.96 9.15
C PHE A 173 4.96 -9.44 9.15
N MET A 174 4.44 -8.75 8.12
CA MET A 174 4.57 -7.30 7.98
C MET A 174 3.74 -6.55 9.03
N TRP A 175 2.53 -7.04 9.32
CA TRP A 175 1.62 -6.32 10.21
C TRP A 175 2.17 -6.19 11.64
N PRO A 176 2.66 -7.27 12.27
CA PRO A 176 3.25 -7.18 13.60
C PRO A 176 4.52 -6.31 13.62
N ILE A 177 5.35 -6.33 12.56
CA ILE A 177 6.54 -5.46 12.48
C ILE A 177 6.12 -3.99 12.43
N MET A 178 5.08 -3.65 11.67
CA MET A 178 4.58 -2.29 11.56
C MET A 178 4.01 -1.77 12.89
N ILE A 179 3.43 -2.65 13.71
CA ILE A 179 2.84 -2.29 15.02
C ILE A 179 3.93 -2.26 16.11
N PHE A 180 4.71 -3.32 16.22
CA PHE A 180 5.64 -3.56 17.34
C PHE A 180 7.07 -3.09 17.06
N GLY A 181 7.40 -2.77 15.82
CA GLY A 181 8.77 -2.51 15.41
C GLY A 181 9.56 -3.80 15.18
N TRP A 182 10.68 -3.67 14.48
CA TRP A 182 11.51 -4.81 14.07
C TRP A 182 12.13 -5.54 15.25
N GLU A 183 12.68 -4.80 16.22
CA GLU A 183 13.42 -5.33 17.35
C GLU A 183 12.54 -6.16 18.27
N LEU A 184 11.40 -5.61 18.71
CA LEU A 184 10.47 -6.32 19.59
C LEU A 184 9.83 -7.52 18.90
N PHE A 185 9.53 -7.40 17.60
CA PHE A 185 9.02 -8.53 16.81
C PHE A 185 10.03 -9.70 16.77
N LEU A 186 11.31 -9.41 16.50
CA LEU A 186 12.35 -10.43 16.47
C LEU A 186 12.63 -11.02 17.86
N GLU A 187 12.63 -10.20 18.90
CA GLU A 187 12.85 -10.66 20.27
C GLU A 187 11.70 -11.57 20.72
N ALA A 188 10.45 -11.17 20.49
CA ALA A 188 9.27 -11.98 20.78
C ALA A 188 9.28 -13.30 19.99
N GLY A 189 9.49 -13.24 18.68
CA GLY A 189 9.49 -14.44 17.82
C GLY A 189 10.68 -15.39 18.07
N GLY A 190 11.83 -14.85 18.46
CA GLY A 190 13.05 -15.62 18.70
C GLY A 190 13.11 -16.25 20.09
N LEU A 191 12.59 -15.57 21.12
CA LEU A 191 12.67 -16.03 22.51
C LEU A 191 11.37 -16.67 23.02
N TYR A 192 10.22 -16.34 22.43
CA TYR A 192 8.88 -16.78 22.86
C TYR A 192 8.05 -17.27 21.66
N PRO A 193 8.52 -18.32 20.95
CA PRO A 193 7.92 -18.75 19.69
C PRO A 193 6.49 -19.28 19.83
N ASP A 194 6.15 -19.92 20.95
CA ASP A 194 4.81 -20.47 21.18
C ASP A 194 3.80 -19.35 21.45
N GLU A 195 4.16 -18.37 22.28
CA GLU A 195 3.33 -17.21 22.60
C GLU A 195 3.18 -16.28 21.40
N MET A 196 4.28 -16.04 20.66
CA MET A 196 4.24 -15.28 19.42
C MET A 196 3.40 -16.01 18.36
N GLY A 197 3.50 -17.34 18.26
CA GLY A 197 2.65 -18.15 17.40
C GLY A 197 1.16 -18.01 17.73
N ALA A 198 0.83 -18.01 19.02
CA ALA A 198 -0.55 -17.77 19.48
C ALA A 198 -1.04 -16.36 19.13
N LEU A 199 -0.20 -15.33 19.27
CA LEU A 199 -0.51 -13.96 18.85
C LEU A 199 -0.75 -13.87 17.34
N LEU A 200 0.14 -14.44 16.52
CA LEU A 200 -0.01 -14.49 15.06
C LEU A 200 -1.25 -15.26 14.63
N GLY A 201 -1.62 -16.31 15.36
CA GLY A 201 -2.88 -17.03 15.17
C GLY A 201 -4.08 -16.10 15.31
N ARG A 202 -4.11 -15.26 16.35
CA ARG A 202 -5.19 -14.27 16.53
C ARG A 202 -5.22 -13.21 15.43
N PHE A 203 -4.05 -12.76 14.93
CA PHE A 203 -3.99 -11.87 13.76
C PHE A 203 -4.59 -12.51 12.49
N ALA A 204 -4.39 -13.82 12.29
CA ALA A 204 -4.93 -14.55 11.14
C ALA A 204 -6.45 -14.74 11.18
N GLU A 205 -7.05 -14.59 12.36
CA GLU A 205 -8.49 -14.71 12.59
C GLU A 205 -9.24 -13.37 12.50
N ILE A 206 -8.53 -12.25 12.26
CA ILE A 206 -9.17 -10.95 12.02
C ILE A 206 -9.89 -11.01 10.67
N THR A 207 -11.22 -10.92 10.69
CA THR A 207 -12.11 -10.94 9.50
C THR A 207 -12.89 -9.65 9.37
#